data_AF-A0A932WS50-F1
#
_entry.id   AF-A0A932WS50-F1
#
_cell.length_a   1.000
_cell.length_b   1.000
_cell.length_c   1.000
_cell.angle_alpha   90.00
_cell.angle_beta   90.00
_cell.angle_gamma   90.00
#
_symmetry.space_group_name_H-M   'P 1'
#
loop_
_entity.id
_entity.type
_entity.pdbx_description
1 polymer ?
#
loop_
_entity_poly.entity_id
_entity_poly.type
_entity_poly.pdbx_seq_one_letter_code
_entity_poly.pdbx_strand_id
1 'polypeptide(L)'
;SYRTDVPYVKQSMGIMAPRILRDVGDVPHLAALVAPRRLVISGGVTGGGDALATDAMTQRFAFAKQVYRLHAVEANLTITAAEKPADLIRRLGG
;
A
#
# COMPACT_ATOMS: atom_id res chain seq x y z
N SER A 1 -3.50 -2.79 25.01
CA SER A 1 -3.29 -4.21 24.68
C SER A 1 -4.19 -4.55 23.49
N TYR A 2 -3.65 -4.80 22.30
CA TYR A 2 -4.45 -5.18 21.12
C TYR A 2 -4.09 -6.62 20.77
N ARG A 3 -5.03 -7.54 21.07
CA ARG A 3 -4.90 -8.97 20.82
C ARG A 3 -5.71 -9.27 19.57
N THR A 4 -5.07 -9.69 18.50
CA THR A 4 -5.74 -10.21 17.30
C THR A 4 -5.84 -11.73 17.44
N ASP A 5 -7.05 -12.27 17.52
CA ASP A 5 -7.36 -13.70 17.76
C ASP A 5 -7.26 -14.59 16.51
N VAL A 6 -6.60 -14.13 15.44
CA VAL A 6 -6.43 -14.95 14.22
C VAL A 6 -4.99 -15.42 14.13
N PRO A 7 -4.71 -16.74 14.21
CA PRO A 7 -3.39 -17.28 13.99
C PRO A 7 -2.93 -16.98 12.57
N TYR A 8 -1.69 -16.51 12.42
CA TYR A 8 -1.03 -16.39 11.11
C TYR A 8 -0.72 -17.79 10.59
N VAL A 9 -1.54 -18.32 9.69
CA VAL A 9 -1.33 -19.66 9.12
C VAL A 9 -0.79 -19.53 7.70
N LYS A 10 0.33 -20.21 7.40
CA LYS A 10 1.00 -20.39 6.07
C LYS A 10 2.10 -19.40 5.64
N GLN A 11 2.93 -18.86 6.54
CA GLN A 11 4.23 -18.29 6.14
C GLN A 11 5.37 -18.71 7.07
N SER A 12 6.50 -19.16 6.48
CA SER A 12 7.81 -19.15 7.14
C SER A 12 8.45 -17.78 6.90
N MET A 13 8.10 -16.79 7.70
CA MET A 13 8.78 -15.49 7.72
C MET A 13 8.57 -14.86 9.10
N GLY A 14 9.68 -14.48 9.72
CA GLY A 14 9.69 -13.84 11.04
C GLY A 14 8.76 -12.63 11.06
N ILE A 15 7.78 -12.70 11.97
CA ILE A 15 6.99 -11.62 12.58
C ILE A 15 7.24 -10.23 11.96
N MET A 16 6.67 -9.97 10.79
CA MET A 16 6.41 -8.60 10.34
C MET A 16 5.10 -8.16 10.99
N ALA A 17 5.19 -7.60 12.19
CA ALA A 17 4.03 -6.97 12.82
C ALA A 17 3.60 -5.78 11.95
N PRO A 18 2.33 -5.68 11.52
CA PRO A 18 1.81 -4.47 10.91
C PRO A 18 2.08 -3.28 11.85
N ARG A 19 2.64 -2.17 11.35
CA ARG A 19 3.14 -1.01 12.13
C ARG A 19 4.38 -1.27 13.02
N ILE A 20 5.36 -2.07 12.56
CA ILE A 20 6.63 -2.21 13.30
C ILE A 20 7.32 -0.86 13.53
N LEU A 21 7.13 0.08 12.61
CA LEU A 21 7.47 1.49 12.78
C LEU A 21 6.19 2.26 13.09
N ARG A 22 5.97 2.55 14.38
CA ARG A 22 4.74 3.17 14.88
C ARG A 22 4.54 4.60 14.39
N ASP A 23 5.65 5.28 14.05
CA ASP A 23 5.66 6.72 13.83
C ASP A 23 6.19 7.12 12.44
N VAL A 24 7.31 6.55 11.95
CA VAL A 24 7.94 6.92 10.67
C VAL A 24 8.63 5.72 10.02
N GLY A 25 8.49 5.56 8.71
CA GLY A 25 9.21 4.55 7.91
C GLY A 25 8.41 3.29 7.54
N ASP A 26 7.11 3.28 7.83
CA ASP A 26 6.18 2.30 7.26
C ASP A 26 6.06 2.49 5.72
N VAL A 27 5.57 1.48 5.00
CA VAL A 27 5.43 1.44 3.54
C VAL A 27 4.81 2.71 2.92
N PRO A 28 3.79 3.36 3.54
CA PRO A 28 3.26 4.64 3.04
C PRO A 28 4.26 5.81 3.02
N HIS A 29 5.19 5.86 3.97
CA HIS A 29 6.23 6.90 4.00
C HIS A 29 7.27 6.66 2.90
N LEU A 30 7.64 5.41 2.65
CA LEU A 30 8.55 5.05 1.54
C LEU A 30 7.92 5.36 0.19
N ALA A 31 6.62 5.08 0.02
CA ALA A 31 5.88 5.45 -1.18
C ALA A 31 5.90 6.97 -1.44
N ALA A 32 5.86 7.79 -0.39
CA ALA A 32 5.92 9.24 -0.51
C ALA A 32 7.25 9.75 -1.10
N LEU A 33 8.37 9.05 -0.87
CA LEU A 33 9.68 9.40 -1.44
C LEU A 33 9.75 9.26 -2.97
N VAL A 34 8.75 8.59 -3.58
CA VAL A 34 8.64 8.49 -5.03
C VAL A 34 8.13 9.79 -5.65
N ALA A 35 7.41 10.61 -4.88
CA ALA A 35 6.92 11.90 -5.36
C ALA A 35 8.07 12.77 -5.90
N PRO A 36 7.85 13.52 -7.01
CA PRO A 36 6.60 13.66 -7.77
C PRO A 36 6.42 12.63 -8.90
N ARG A 37 7.28 11.61 -9.01
CA ARG A 37 7.25 10.63 -10.12
C ARG A 37 5.99 9.76 -10.06
N ARG A 38 5.60 9.18 -11.21
CA ARG A 38 4.43 8.28 -11.28
C ARG A 38 4.65 7.04 -10.39
N LEU A 39 3.67 6.72 -9.55
CA LEU A 39 3.65 5.56 -8.66
C LEU A 39 2.28 4.88 -8.75
N VAL A 40 2.28 3.55 -8.88
CA VAL A 40 1.07 2.75 -8.80
C VAL A 40 1.19 1.71 -7.69
N ILE A 41 0.17 1.65 -6.85
CA ILE A 41 0.05 0.70 -5.74
C ILE A 41 -1.15 -0.19 -6.02
N SER A 42 -0.92 -1.49 -6.15
CA SER A 42 -1.95 -2.50 -6.47
C SER A 42 -1.77 -3.73 -5.58
N GLY A 43 -2.85 -4.49 -5.37
CA GLY A 43 -2.78 -5.83 -4.78
C GLY A 43 -2.46 -5.85 -3.27
N GLY A 44 -2.96 -4.89 -2.50
CA GLY A 44 -2.76 -4.89 -1.05
C GLY A 44 -3.42 -6.10 -0.39
N VAL A 45 -2.73 -6.71 0.59
CA VAL A 45 -3.25 -7.81 1.42
C VAL A 45 -3.12 -7.52 2.91
N THR A 46 -3.96 -8.15 3.74
CA THR A 46 -3.81 -8.16 5.20
C THR A 46 -2.63 -9.03 5.62
N GLY A 47 -2.23 -8.96 6.89
CA GLY A 47 -1.22 -9.88 7.43
C GLY A 47 -1.64 -11.35 7.36
N GLY A 48 -2.95 -11.64 7.28
CA GLY A 48 -3.49 -12.98 7.08
C GLY A 48 -3.57 -13.42 5.62
N GLY A 49 -3.21 -12.55 4.66
CA GLY A 49 -3.24 -12.84 3.22
C GLY A 49 -4.54 -12.46 2.52
N ASP A 50 -5.53 -11.90 3.23
CA ASP A 50 -6.80 -11.48 2.62
C ASP A 50 -6.63 -10.23 1.77
N ALA A 51 -7.30 -10.16 0.62
CA ALA A 51 -7.25 -8.99 -0.25
C ALA A 51 -7.86 -7.75 0.43
N LEU A 52 -7.22 -6.60 0.27
CA LEU A 52 -7.73 -5.31 0.72
C LEU A 52 -8.51 -4.61 -0.38
N ALA A 53 -9.66 -4.06 0.00
CA ALA A 53 -10.40 -3.16 -0.85
C ALA A 53 -9.63 -1.86 -1.11
N THR A 54 -9.88 -1.22 -2.26
CA THR A 54 -9.23 0.03 -2.67
C THR A 54 -9.40 1.15 -1.65
N ASP A 55 -10.55 1.26 -0.99
CA ASP A 55 -10.78 2.29 0.04
C ASP A 55 -9.88 2.10 1.25
N ALA A 56 -9.75 0.84 1.72
CA ALA A 56 -8.87 0.50 2.83
C ALA A 56 -7.40 0.75 2.48
N MET A 57 -7.00 0.46 1.24
CA MET A 57 -5.67 0.81 0.73
C MET A 57 -5.48 2.33 0.67
N THR A 58 -6.47 3.07 0.15
CA THR A 58 -6.41 4.53 0.05
C THR A 58 -6.23 5.18 1.42
N GLN A 59 -6.92 4.68 2.45
CA GLN A 59 -6.73 5.13 3.83
C GLN A 59 -5.33 4.83 4.34
N ARG A 60 -4.79 3.63 4.08
CA ARG A 60 -3.42 3.26 4.49
C ARG A 60 -2.34 4.12 3.83
N PHE A 61 -2.56 4.55 2.59
CA PHE A 61 -1.64 5.40 1.84
C PHE A 61 -2.02 6.89 1.89
N ALA A 62 -2.83 7.31 2.86
CA ALA A 62 -3.25 8.70 3.01
C ALA A 62 -2.06 9.68 3.13
N PHE A 63 -0.99 9.27 3.82
CA PHE A 63 0.25 10.06 3.93
C PHE A 63 0.89 10.30 2.56
N ALA A 64 1.11 9.25 1.77
CA ALA A 64 1.65 9.39 0.42
C ALA A 64 0.75 10.30 -0.45
N LYS A 65 -0.57 10.13 -0.35
CA LYS A 65 -1.54 10.98 -1.06
C LYS A 65 -1.43 12.46 -0.67
N GLN A 66 -1.20 12.76 0.60
CA GLN A 66 -0.96 14.13 1.07
C GLN A 66 0.33 14.70 0.47
N VAL A 67 1.42 13.92 0.40
CA VAL A 67 2.68 14.38 -0.21
C VAL A 67 2.51 14.66 -1.70
N TYR A 68 1.82 13.80 -2.46
CA TYR A 68 1.53 14.06 -3.87
C TYR A 68 0.67 15.32 -4.06
N ARG A 69 -0.26 15.60 -3.15
CA ARG A 69 -1.05 16.85 -3.12
C ARG A 69 -0.20 18.08 -2.82
N LEU A 70 0.77 17.99 -1.92
CA LEU A 70 1.71 19.09 -1.65
C LEU A 70 2.53 19.45 -2.89
N HIS A 71 2.82 18.47 -3.75
CA HIS A 71 3.49 18.68 -5.03
C HIS A 71 2.53 19.02 -6.19
N ALA A 72 1.21 19.11 -5.95
CA ALA A 72 0.18 19.34 -6.96
C ALA A 72 0.22 18.33 -8.15
N VAL A 73 0.55 17.07 -7.86
CA VAL A 73 0.67 15.98 -8.85
C VAL A 73 -0.15 14.76 -8.45
N GLU A 74 -1.34 14.95 -7.87
CA GLU A 74 -2.19 13.87 -7.37
C GLU A 74 -2.47 12.79 -8.43
N ALA A 75 -2.56 13.17 -9.70
CA ALA A 75 -2.76 12.27 -10.83
C ALA A 75 -1.58 11.29 -11.05
N ASN A 76 -0.40 11.56 -10.48
CA ASN A 76 0.77 10.68 -10.57
C ASN A 76 0.72 9.51 -9.56
N LEU A 77 -0.21 9.52 -8.59
CA LEU A 77 -0.40 8.42 -7.64
C LEU A 77 -1.69 7.66 -7.96
N THR A 78 -1.57 6.39 -8.33
CA THR A 78 -2.70 5.49 -8.52
C THR A 78 -2.73 4.43 -7.43
N ILE A 79 -3.87 4.28 -6.75
CA ILE A 79 -4.11 3.21 -5.78
C ILE A 79 -5.30 2.40 -6.29
N THR A 80 -5.10 1.10 -6.52
CA THR A 80 -6.12 0.21 -7.09
C THR A 80 -6.14 -1.13 -6.34
N ALA A 81 -7.26 -1.86 -6.45
CA ALA A 81 -7.33 -3.25 -5.99
C ALA A 81 -6.39 -4.16 -6.81
N ALA A 82 -6.34 -5.44 -6.44
CA ALA A 82 -5.58 -6.43 -7.19
C ALA A 82 -6.10 -6.53 -8.63
N GLU A 83 -5.23 -6.22 -9.58
CA GLU A 83 -5.42 -6.46 -11.01
C GLU A 83 -4.41 -7.52 -11.45
N LYS A 84 -4.72 -8.29 -12.52
CA LYS A 84 -3.71 -9.21 -13.06
C LYS A 84 -2.52 -8.38 -13.56
N PRO A 85 -1.26 -8.81 -13.32
CA PRO A 85 -0.08 -8.05 -13.71
C PRO A 85 -0.07 -7.63 -15.19
N ALA A 86 -0.56 -8.51 -16.08
CA ALA A 86 -0.66 -8.21 -17.51
C ALA A 86 -1.60 -7.03 -17.82
N ASP A 87 -2.72 -6.92 -17.09
CA ASP A 87 -3.70 -5.84 -17.28
C ASP A 87 -3.17 -4.52 -16.72
N LEU A 88 -2.47 -4.58 -15.58
CA LEU A 88 -1.79 -3.43 -15.01
C LEU A 88 -0.70 -2.87 -15.95
N ILE A 89 0.13 -3.74 -16.52
CA ILE A 89 1.18 -3.35 -17.48
C ILE A 89 0.55 -2.70 -18.71
N ARG A 90 -0.53 -3.28 -19.27
CA ARG A 90 -1.23 -2.70 -20.42
C ARG A 90 -1.75 -1.29 -20.13
N ARG A 91 -2.25 -1.03 -18.91
CA ARG A 91 -2.71 0.30 -18.51
C ARG A 91 -1.56 1.32 -18.36
N LEU A 92 -0.36 0.87 -18.02
CA LEU A 92 0.79 1.75 -17.76
C LEU A 92 1.72 1.96 -18.96
N GLY A 93 1.72 1.03 -19.92
CA GLY A 93 2.51 1.09 -21.14
C GLY A 93 1.81 1.75 -22.34
N GLY A 94 0.67 2.42 -22.11
CA GLY A 94 -0.05 3.23 -23.09
C GLY A 94 0.32 4.70 -23.02
#